data_AF-A0A380K530-F1
#
_entry.id   AF-A0A380K530-F1
#
_cell.length_a   1.000
_cell.length_b   1.000
_cell.length_c   1.000
_cell.angle_alpha   90.00
_cell.angle_beta   90.00
_cell.angle_gamma   90.00
#
_symmetry.space_group_name_H-M   'P 1'
#
loop_
_entity.id
_entity.type
_entity.pdbx_description
1 polymer ?
#
loop_
_entity_poly.entity_id
_entity_poly.type
_entity_poly.pdbx_seq_one_letter_code
_entity_poly.pdbx_strand_id
1 'polypeptide(L)'
;MLAMALGLYGINSIVEAKRMTIEEFNVRKRGYLMQRLDKEQEIYLQAYLTRVVKAPDKSGKKYLFEKFNDFYDEAKHRNAILGGGYGTPVNSELIAIAKRRQRFLMEGGKNE
;
A
#
# COMPACT_ATOMS: atom_id res chain seq x y z
N MET A 1 -16.50 2.66 19.92
CA MET A 1 -16.52 1.40 19.12
C MET A 1 -17.78 1.28 18.26
N LEU A 2 -18.99 1.32 18.84
CA LEU A 2 -20.26 1.15 18.08
C LEU A 2 -20.42 2.04 16.84
N ALA A 3 -20.21 3.36 16.97
CA ALA A 3 -20.34 4.28 15.83
C ALA A 3 -19.32 3.99 14.72
N MET A 4 -18.09 3.61 15.07
CA MET A 4 -17.06 3.22 14.08
C MET A 4 -17.42 1.90 13.41
N ALA A 5 -17.94 0.95 14.18
CA ALA A 5 -18.35 -0.35 13.69
C ALA A 5 -19.46 -0.20 12.62
N LEU A 6 -20.46 0.64 12.90
CA LEU A 6 -21.56 0.93 11.97
C LEU A 6 -21.11 1.79 10.77
N GLY A 7 -20.41 2.90 11.05
CA GLY A 7 -20.13 3.91 10.02
C GLY A 7 -18.92 3.60 9.12
N LEU A 8 -17.95 2.83 9.62
CA LEU A 8 -16.67 2.63 8.93
C LEU A 8 -16.43 1.16 8.58
N TYR A 9 -16.88 0.23 9.43
CA TYR A 9 -16.47 -1.18 9.35
C TYR A 9 -17.53 -2.09 8.70
N GLY A 10 -18.54 -1.49 8.06
CA GLY A 10 -19.54 -2.19 7.27
C GLY A 10 -20.52 -3.04 8.08
N ILE A 11 -20.78 -2.68 9.35
CA ILE A 11 -21.74 -3.39 10.18
C ILE A 11 -23.10 -2.71 10.07
N ASN A 12 -24.10 -3.47 9.64
CA ASN A 12 -25.43 -2.92 9.39
C ASN A 12 -26.39 -3.11 10.56
N SER A 13 -25.96 -3.81 11.63
CA SER A 13 -26.79 -4.12 12.80
C SER A 13 -26.20 -3.55 14.08
N ILE A 14 -27.01 -2.77 14.81
CA ILE A 14 -26.66 -2.26 16.14
C ILE A 14 -26.45 -3.41 17.13
N VAL A 15 -27.21 -4.50 16.99
CA VAL A 15 -27.08 -5.68 17.86
C VAL A 15 -25.76 -6.40 17.61
N GLU A 16 -25.38 -6.56 16.35
CA GLU A 16 -24.08 -7.14 15.97
C GLU A 16 -22.92 -6.26 16.46
N ALA A 17 -23.02 -4.94 16.27
CA ALA A 17 -22.02 -3.99 16.76
C ALA A 17 -21.90 -3.98 18.30
N LYS A 18 -22.99 -4.23 19.03
CA LYS A 18 -23.00 -4.34 20.50
C LYS A 18 -22.37 -5.63 21.01
N ARG A 19 -22.49 -6.73 20.25
CA ARG A 19 -21.99 -8.06 20.62
C ARG A 19 -20.54 -8.30 20.20
N MET A 20 -19.98 -7.38 19.43
CA MET A 20 -18.62 -7.45 18.92
C MET A 20 -17.57 -7.51 20.04
N THR A 21 -16.66 -8.47 19.92
CA THR A 21 -15.47 -8.55 20.77
C THR A 21 -14.45 -7.48 20.38
N ILE A 22 -13.53 -7.17 21.31
CA ILE A 22 -12.42 -6.23 21.04
C ILE A 22 -11.54 -6.73 19.89
N GLU A 23 -11.32 -8.04 19.80
CA GLU A 23 -10.52 -8.65 18.72
C GLU A 23 -11.17 -8.48 17.35
N GLU A 24 -12.47 -8.79 17.22
CA GLU A 24 -13.22 -8.57 15.98
C GLU A 24 -13.24 -7.09 15.58
N PHE A 25 -13.41 -6.20 16.56
CA PHE A 25 -13.33 -4.76 16.35
C PHE A 25 -11.96 -4.35 15.78
N ASN A 26 -10.88 -4.87 16.35
CA ASN A 26 -9.50 -4.58 15.92
C ASN A 26 -9.21 -5.10 14.52
N VAL A 27 -9.64 -6.32 14.18
CA VAL A 27 -9.50 -6.90 12.84
C VAL A 27 -10.22 -6.02 11.82
N ARG A 28 -11.47 -5.65 12.10
CA ARG A 28 -12.26 -4.78 11.21
C ARG A 28 -11.67 -3.38 11.07
N LYS A 29 -11.16 -2.80 12.17
CA LYS A 29 -10.43 -1.54 12.17
C LYS A 29 -9.21 -1.61 11.25
N ARG A 30 -8.41 -2.68 11.33
CA ARG A 30 -7.25 -2.88 10.44
C ARG A 30 -7.69 -3.00 8.98
N GLY A 31 -8.71 -3.80 8.68
CA GLY A 31 -9.26 -3.93 7.33
C GLY A 31 -9.72 -2.59 6.73
N TYR A 32 -10.42 -1.78 7.51
CA TYR A 32 -10.80 -0.42 7.09
C TYR A 32 -9.61 0.49 6.83
N LEU A 33 -8.59 0.45 7.71
CA LEU A 33 -7.37 1.24 7.51
C LEU A 33 -6.61 0.81 6.25
N MET A 34 -6.58 -0.49 5.92
CA MET A 34 -6.00 -0.98 4.67
C MET A 34 -6.74 -0.43 3.44
N GLN A 35 -8.08 -0.48 3.43
CA GLN A 35 -8.86 0.10 2.33
C GLN A 35 -8.64 1.62 2.16
N ARG A 36 -8.41 2.33 3.27
CA ARG A 36 -8.05 3.75 3.22
C ARG A 36 -6.67 3.99 2.64
N LEU A 37 -5.71 3.11 2.94
CA LEU A 37 -4.36 3.18 2.41
C LEU A 37 -4.38 3.03 0.89
N ASP A 38 -5.16 2.09 0.35
CA ASP A 38 -5.33 1.91 -1.10
C ASP A 38 -5.90 3.19 -1.75
N LYS A 39 -6.94 3.78 -1.15
CA LYS A 39 -7.51 5.06 -1.62
C LYS A 39 -6.53 6.22 -1.52
N GLU A 40 -5.74 6.27 -0.46
CA GLU A 40 -4.70 7.27 -0.29
C GLU A 40 -3.68 7.14 -1.43
N GLN A 41 -3.15 5.94 -1.67
CA GLN A 41 -2.23 5.67 -2.78
C GLN A 41 -2.81 6.10 -4.14
N GLU A 42 -4.08 5.82 -4.43
CA GLU A 42 -4.76 6.28 -5.66
C GLU A 42 -4.76 7.81 -5.77
N ILE A 43 -5.07 8.54 -4.69
CA ILE A 43 -5.07 10.01 -4.67
C ILE A 43 -3.65 10.55 -4.92
N TYR A 44 -2.64 9.99 -4.25
CA TYR A 44 -1.26 10.39 -4.44
C TYR A 44 -0.82 10.11 -5.89
N LEU A 45 -1.24 8.99 -6.48
CA LEU A 45 -0.94 8.63 -7.86
C LEU A 45 -1.58 9.61 -8.84
N GLN A 46 -2.85 9.96 -8.63
CA GLN A 46 -3.53 10.98 -9.45
C GLN A 46 -2.84 12.35 -9.36
N ALA A 47 -2.42 12.76 -8.16
CA ALA A 47 -1.68 14.01 -7.95
C ALA A 47 -0.33 13.97 -8.68
N TYR A 48 0.40 12.85 -8.60
CA TYR A 48 1.66 12.63 -9.30
C TYR A 48 1.48 12.70 -10.83
N LEU A 49 0.50 11.98 -11.39
CA LEU A 49 0.21 12.01 -12.82
C LEU A 49 -0.21 13.41 -13.30
N THR A 50 -1.05 14.10 -12.53
CA THR A 50 -1.45 15.49 -12.84
C THR A 50 -0.25 16.41 -12.88
N ARG A 51 0.73 16.24 -11.98
CA ARG A 51 1.98 17.00 -11.97
C ARG A 51 2.85 16.68 -13.19
N VAL A 52 3.04 15.40 -13.51
CA VAL A 52 3.83 14.97 -14.69
C VAL A 52 3.23 15.55 -15.98
N VAL A 53 1.91 15.60 -16.08
CA VAL A 53 1.20 16.17 -17.25
C VAL A 53 1.29 17.71 -17.31
N LYS A 54 1.26 18.40 -16.16
CA LYS A 54 1.21 19.88 -16.08
C LYS A 54 2.57 20.58 -16.06
N ALA A 55 3.67 19.85 -16.09
CA ALA A 55 5.00 20.44 -15.97
C ALA A 55 5.72 20.51 -17.33
N PRO A 56 5.72 21.67 -17.99
CA PRO A 56 6.82 22.08 -18.84
C PRO A 56 7.81 22.88 -17.97
N ASP A 57 9.09 22.50 -17.98
CA ASP A 57 10.11 23.39 -17.46
C ASP A 57 10.45 24.45 -18.54
N LYS A 58 10.65 25.70 -18.12
CA LYS A 58 11.28 26.76 -18.92
C LYS A 58 12.77 26.47 -19.23
N SER A 59 13.35 25.40 -18.68
CA SER A 59 14.74 24.93 -18.85
C SER A 59 14.92 23.41 -19.07
N GLY A 60 13.85 22.60 -19.03
CA GLY A 60 13.88 21.12 -19.17
C GLY A 60 14.60 20.26 -18.10
N LYS A 61 15.13 20.77 -16.98
CA LYS A 61 16.11 20.07 -16.13
C LYS A 61 15.59 19.70 -14.73
N LYS A 62 14.86 18.59 -14.67
CA LYS A 62 14.54 17.73 -13.49
C LYS A 62 13.43 18.16 -12.51
N TYR A 63 12.63 17.17 -12.13
CA TYR A 63 11.57 17.26 -11.14
C TYR A 63 12.12 17.18 -9.70
N LEU A 64 11.53 17.94 -8.77
CA LEU A 64 11.84 17.87 -7.32
C LEU A 64 11.57 16.48 -6.68
N PHE A 65 10.64 15.72 -7.27
CA PHE A 65 10.33 14.33 -6.90
C PHE A 65 10.32 13.57 -8.21
N GLU A 66 11.36 12.77 -8.46
CA GLU A 66 11.57 12.09 -9.74
C GLU A 66 10.74 10.81 -9.82
N LYS A 67 10.46 10.19 -8.67
CA LYS A 67 9.72 8.94 -8.56
C LYS A 67 8.49 9.13 -7.68
N PHE A 68 7.47 8.31 -7.95
CA PHE A 68 6.28 8.27 -7.12
C PHE A 68 6.60 8.00 -5.64
N ASN A 69 7.58 7.13 -5.37
CA ASN A 69 7.99 6.78 -4.00
C ASN A 69 8.65 7.95 -3.25
N ASP A 70 9.10 9.00 -3.94
CA ASP A 70 9.56 10.23 -3.29
C ASP A 70 8.37 11.07 -2.78
N PHE A 71 7.17 10.80 -3.31
CA PHE A 71 5.90 11.46 -2.96
C PHE A 71 5.05 10.63 -1.98
N TYR A 72 5.13 9.29 -2.03
CA TYR A 72 4.34 8.38 -1.19
C TYR A 72 5.10 7.11 -0.78
N ASP A 73 5.22 6.86 0.53
CA ASP A 73 5.89 5.68 1.10
C ASP A 73 4.88 4.65 1.63
N GLU A 74 4.34 3.84 0.73
CA GLU A 74 3.35 2.81 1.03
C GLU A 74 3.80 1.88 2.18
N ALA A 75 5.08 1.50 2.20
CA ALA A 75 5.61 0.58 3.20
C ALA A 75 5.55 1.17 4.61
N LYS A 76 5.90 2.45 4.76
CA LYS A 76 5.77 3.15 6.04
C LYS A 76 4.32 3.22 6.52
N HIS A 77 3.39 3.55 5.62
CA HIS A 77 1.96 3.62 5.95
C HIS A 77 1.39 2.23 6.32
N ARG A 78 1.78 1.19 5.59
CA ARG A 78 1.35 -0.19 5.83
C ARG A 78 1.87 -0.73 7.17
N ASN A 79 3.13 -0.44 7.50
CA ASN A 79 3.74 -0.88 8.75
C ASN A 79 3.13 -0.19 9.97
N ALA A 80 2.68 1.06 9.82
CA ALA A 80 1.93 1.76 10.87
C ALA A 80 0.57 1.10 11.17
N ILE A 81 -0.08 0.50 10.17
CA ILE A 81 -1.39 -0.16 10.32
C ILE A 81 -1.25 -1.58 10.88
N LEU A 82 -0.27 -2.33 10.39
CA LEU A 82 -0.11 -3.75 10.75
C LEU A 82 0.76 -3.97 12.01
N GLY A 83 1.47 -2.93 12.48
CA GLY A 83 2.47 -3.04 13.53
C GLY A 83 3.81 -3.50 12.94
N GLY A 84 4.92 -2.92 13.39
CA GLY A 84 6.26 -2.98 12.78
C GLY A 84 6.94 -4.35 12.61
N GLY A 85 6.20 -5.46 12.66
CA GLY A 85 6.66 -6.83 12.34
C GLY A 85 6.29 -7.31 10.93
N TYR A 86 5.40 -6.61 10.22
CA TYR A 86 5.17 -6.87 8.81
C TYR A 86 6.16 -6.02 8.05
N GLY A 87 7.29 -6.60 7.62
CA GLY A 87 8.33 -5.89 6.88
C GLY A 87 7.77 -5.18 5.63
N THR A 88 8.60 -4.28 5.06
CA THR A 88 8.35 -3.66 3.76
C THR A 88 7.71 -4.69 2.81
N PRO A 89 6.51 -4.43 2.26
CA PRO A 89 5.94 -5.35 1.29
C PRO A 89 7.00 -5.54 0.21
N VAL A 90 7.45 -6.79 0.02
CA VAL A 90 8.53 -7.09 -0.91
C VAL A 90 8.04 -6.58 -2.26
N ASN A 91 8.65 -5.48 -2.72
CA ASN A 91 8.29 -4.82 -3.98
C ASN A 91 8.11 -5.92 -5.02
N SER A 92 6.94 -5.98 -5.65
CA SER A 92 6.61 -7.00 -6.65
C SER A 92 7.67 -7.05 -7.76
N GLU A 93 8.34 -5.93 -8.04
CA GLU A 93 9.52 -5.86 -8.90
C GLU A 93 10.73 -6.60 -8.32
N LEU A 94 11.03 -6.48 -7.02
CA LEU A 94 12.10 -7.23 -6.35
C LEU A 94 11.81 -8.73 -6.34
N ILE A 95 10.54 -9.14 -6.15
CA ILE A 95 10.13 -10.55 -6.31
C ILE A 95 10.34 -11.00 -7.76
N ALA A 96 9.96 -10.17 -8.73
CA ALA A 96 10.12 -10.49 -10.14
C ALA A 96 11.60 -10.57 -10.56
N ILE A 97 12.47 -9.73 -9.99
CA ILE A 97 13.92 -9.75 -10.19
C ILE A 97 14.52 -10.99 -9.54
N ALA A 98 14.14 -11.32 -8.29
CA ALA A 98 14.60 -12.51 -7.59
C ALA A 98 14.20 -13.80 -8.33
N LYS A 99 12.94 -13.91 -8.79
CA LYS A 99 12.45 -15.04 -9.60
C LYS A 99 13.13 -15.14 -10.96
N ARG A 100 13.49 -14.02 -11.59
CA ARG A 100 14.29 -14.02 -12.84
C ARG A 100 15.69 -14.55 -12.58
N ARG A 101 16.37 -14.04 -11.55
CA ARG A 101 17.73 -14.48 -11.18
C ARG A 101 17.78 -15.96 -10.79
N GLN A 102 16.78 -16.45 -10.07
CA GLN A 102 16.67 -17.86 -9.70
C GLN A 102 16.50 -18.77 -10.94
N ARG A 103 15.68 -18.36 -11.92
CA ARG A 103 15.56 -19.07 -13.20
C ARG A 103 16.88 -19.10 -13.98
N PHE A 104 17.57 -17.96 -14.10
CA PHE A 104 18.88 -17.92 -14.75
C PHE A 104 19.92 -18.84 -14.10
N LEU A 105 19.90 -18.96 -12.77
CA LEU A 105 20.80 -19.88 -12.04
C LEU A 105 20.40 -21.35 -12.24
N MET A 106 19.10 -21.66 -12.36
CA MET A 106 18.61 -23.01 -12.65
C MET A 106 18.81 -23.43 -14.11
N GLU A 107 18.77 -22.48 -15.04
CA GLU A 107 18.99 -22.69 -16.48
C GLU A 107 20.49 -22.70 -16.83
N GLY A 108 21.29 -21.87 -16.16
CA GLY A 108 22.75 -21.82 -16.32
C GLY A 108 23.47 -23.06 -15.75
N GLY A 109 22.84 -23.82 -14.87
CA GLY A 109 23.36 -25.09 -14.34
C GLY A 109 22.96 -26.35 -15.14
N LYS A 110 22.30 -26.19 -16.31
CA LYS A 110 21.95 -27.30 -17.20
C LYS A 110 22.86 -27.44 -18.43
N ASN A 111 23.86 -26.58 -18.55
CA ASN A 111 24.84 -26.58 -19.63
C ASN A 111 26.27 -26.79 -19.09
N GLU A 112 26.45 -27.77 -18.20
CA GLU A 112 27.75 -28.41 -17.91
C GLU A 112 27.54 -29.92 -17.75
#